data_AF-A0A811N7Q4-F1
#
_entry.id   AF-A0A811N7Q4-F1
#
_cell.length_a   1.000
_cell.length_b   1.000
_cell.length_c   1.000
_cell.angle_alpha   90.00
_cell.angle_beta   90.00
_cell.angle_gamma   90.00
#
_symmetry.space_group_name_H-M   'P 1'
#
loop_
_entity.id
_entity.type
_entity.pdbx_description
1 polymer ?
#
loop_
_entity_poly.entity_id
_entity_poly.type
_entity_poly.pdbx_seq_one_letter_code
_entity_poly.pdbx_strand_id
1 'polypeptide(L)'
;MAIHPRITGGRRQQLPLPLKRALLAAITVATALSILCILSFTDTLTFTDTLSFLGFRPRDVDKRDGNRRYLYWGSRVDCPGKHCGSCAGLGHQESSLRCALEEALFLDRVLVMPAKMCLNSVHNTKGVLQSSNATSQQRWETGSCAMESLYDIDLISRTVPVILDNPRSWYEIISRSTKLGEDGLVVHVRGVSRAELKQNSNYSGALLINRTASPLAWFMECKDRTKRSSVMLPYTFLPTMATRKLRDAANKMKEILGDYDAIHVRRGDLLKNRKDRFGVERSLHPHLDRDTRPEFIKKRIAKWIRPGRTLFIASNERTPGFFSSLSDKYRLAYSSNFSSILNPIIENNYQLFMVERLIMQGARTFVKTMKEFDKDLALCDDPKKNTKDWQEPVYTDD
;
A
#
# COMPACT_ATOMS: atom_id res chain seq x y z
N MET A 1 48.49 -64.89 15.72
CA MET A 1 48.65 -64.61 17.16
C MET A 1 48.08 -63.22 17.40
N ALA A 2 46.81 -63.06 17.80
CA ALA A 2 46.32 -63.05 19.20
C ALA A 2 47.09 -62.01 20.04
N ILE A 3 46.46 -61.00 20.65
CA ILE A 3 45.63 -61.09 21.86
C ILE A 3 44.85 -59.77 22.08
N HIS A 4 43.57 -59.86 22.48
CA HIS A 4 42.78 -58.78 23.13
C HIS A 4 43.15 -58.62 24.62
N PRO A 5 43.00 -57.43 25.20
CA PRO A 5 42.14 -57.32 26.41
C PRO A 5 41.27 -56.06 26.39
N ARG A 6 39.96 -56.12 26.66
CA ARG A 6 39.19 -56.37 27.91
C ARG A 6 38.80 -55.06 28.60
N ILE A 7 37.49 -54.84 28.61
CA ILE A 7 36.74 -53.75 29.23
C ILE A 7 36.84 -53.80 30.75
N THR A 8 37.04 -52.65 31.40
CA THR A 8 36.66 -52.44 32.81
C THR A 8 35.72 -51.24 32.90
N GLY A 9 34.47 -51.49 33.26
CA GLY A 9 33.44 -50.49 33.47
C GLY A 9 33.68 -49.65 34.72
N GLY A 10 33.65 -48.32 34.55
CA GLY A 10 33.67 -47.36 35.65
C GLY A 10 32.31 -47.22 36.32
N ARG A 11 32.25 -47.55 37.62
CA ARG A 11 31.15 -47.25 38.54
C ARG A 11 30.85 -45.74 38.56
N ARG A 12 29.62 -45.34 38.21
CA ARG A 12 29.07 -44.02 38.60
C ARG A 12 28.87 -43.99 40.12
N GLN A 13 29.68 -43.23 40.83
CA GLN A 13 29.44 -42.92 42.24
C GLN A 13 28.16 -42.08 42.35
N GLN A 14 27.12 -42.65 42.99
CA GLN A 14 25.93 -41.90 43.37
C GLN A 14 26.26 -41.00 44.56
N LEU A 15 26.08 -39.69 44.41
CA LEU A 15 26.14 -38.73 45.51
C LEU A 15 25.21 -39.17 46.67
N PRO A 16 25.67 -39.09 47.93
CA PRO A 16 24.88 -39.48 49.09
C PRO A 16 23.57 -38.67 49.17
N LEU A 17 22.47 -39.37 49.51
CA LEU A 17 21.11 -38.84 49.59
C LEU A 17 20.93 -37.49 50.35
N PRO A 18 21.64 -37.20 51.45
CA PRO A 18 21.53 -35.89 52.13
C PRO A 18 22.09 -34.74 51.29
N LEU A 19 23.11 -34.99 50.46
CA LEU A 19 23.70 -33.98 49.60
C LEU A 19 22.79 -33.67 48.40
N LYS A 20 22.05 -34.67 47.88
CA LYS A 20 21.06 -34.46 46.81
C LYS A 20 19.87 -33.62 47.28
N ARG A 21 19.40 -33.81 48.52
CA ARG A 21 18.32 -33.01 49.10
C ARG A 21 18.77 -31.58 49.40
N ALA A 22 19.99 -31.40 49.89
CA ALA A 22 20.59 -30.08 50.08
C ALA A 22 20.79 -29.34 48.75
N LEU A 23 21.23 -30.04 47.69
CA LEU A 23 21.38 -29.48 46.36
C LEU A 23 20.02 -29.10 45.74
N LEU A 24 19.01 -29.96 45.88
CA LEU A 24 17.66 -29.65 45.41
C LEU A 24 17.07 -28.44 46.15
N ALA A 25 17.25 -28.39 47.48
CA ALA A 25 16.80 -27.27 48.30
C ALA A 25 17.49 -25.96 47.90
N ALA A 26 18.81 -26.00 47.68
CA ALA A 26 19.59 -24.85 47.21
C ALA A 26 19.13 -24.39 45.81
N ILE A 27 18.84 -25.32 44.90
CA ILE A 27 18.31 -25.01 43.57
C ILE A 27 16.92 -24.40 43.68
N THR A 28 16.03 -24.94 44.52
CA THR A 28 14.67 -24.37 44.71
C THR A 28 14.69 -22.99 45.35
N VAL A 29 15.64 -22.72 46.25
CA VAL A 29 15.81 -21.38 46.84
C VAL A 29 16.40 -20.42 45.82
N ALA A 30 17.37 -20.85 45.00
CA ALA A 30 17.94 -20.04 43.94
C ALA A 30 16.93 -19.72 42.82
N THR A 31 16.05 -20.67 42.46
CA THR A 31 14.98 -20.42 41.49
C THR A 31 13.89 -19.55 42.07
N ALA A 32 13.49 -19.75 43.34
CA ALA A 32 12.54 -18.86 44.01
C ALA A 32 13.09 -17.43 44.14
N LEU A 33 14.36 -17.25 44.49
CA LEU A 33 15.01 -15.94 44.54
C LEU A 33 15.18 -15.32 43.15
N SER A 34 15.44 -16.12 42.10
CA SER A 34 15.47 -15.62 40.72
C SER A 34 14.08 -15.18 40.24
N ILE A 35 13.03 -15.93 40.57
CA ILE A 35 11.64 -15.55 40.25
C ILE A 35 11.25 -14.31 41.05
N LEU A 36 11.62 -14.22 42.33
CA LEU A 36 11.35 -13.04 43.16
C LEU A 36 12.14 -11.82 42.69
N CYS A 37 13.38 -11.98 42.20
CA CYS A 37 14.13 -10.91 41.54
C CYS A 37 13.45 -10.49 40.23
N ILE A 38 13.01 -11.43 39.39
CA ILE A 38 12.28 -11.11 38.15
C ILE A 38 10.98 -10.36 38.47
N LEU A 39 10.22 -10.79 39.49
CA LEU A 39 8.98 -10.15 39.91
C LEU A 39 9.22 -8.79 40.61
N SER A 40 10.31 -8.64 41.36
CA SER A 40 10.72 -7.35 41.95
C SER A 40 11.24 -6.37 40.90
N PHE A 41 11.74 -6.85 39.75
CA PHE A 41 12.15 -6.02 38.62
C PHE A 41 10.99 -5.69 37.66
N THR A 42 9.86 -6.41 37.73
CA THR A 42 8.68 -6.12 36.88
C THR A 42 7.90 -4.87 37.27
N ASP A 43 8.15 -4.27 38.44
CA ASP A 43 7.60 -2.93 38.76
C ASP A 43 8.38 -1.78 38.09
N THR A 44 9.51 -2.07 37.43
CA THR A 44 10.34 -1.07 36.72
C THR A 44 10.51 -1.32 35.22
N LEU A 45 10.02 -2.44 34.68
CA LEU A 45 10.05 -2.71 33.24
C LEU A 45 8.67 -2.50 32.65
N THR A 46 8.45 -1.28 32.18
CA THR A 46 7.28 -0.93 31.37
C THR A 46 7.18 -1.84 30.14
N PHE A 47 5.97 -2.29 29.78
CA PHE A 47 5.64 -3.11 28.60
C PHE A 47 6.21 -2.58 27.26
N THR A 48 6.67 -1.33 27.24
CA THR A 48 7.40 -0.67 26.15
C THR A 48 8.82 -1.20 25.93
N ASP A 49 9.50 -1.72 26.96
CA ASP A 49 10.88 -2.18 26.85
C ASP A 49 10.98 -3.56 26.18
N THR A 50 9.99 -4.44 26.40
CA THR A 50 9.88 -5.74 25.70
C THR A 50 9.49 -5.59 24.24
N LEU A 51 8.72 -4.56 23.86
CA LEU A 51 8.42 -4.21 22.46
C LEU A 51 9.64 -3.65 21.71
N SER A 52 10.48 -2.89 22.41
CA SER A 52 11.70 -2.30 21.87
C SER A 52 12.75 -3.35 21.48
N PHE A 53 12.80 -4.47 22.21
CA PHE A 53 13.68 -5.61 21.90
C PHE A 53 13.22 -6.42 20.68
N LEU A 54 11.93 -6.33 20.31
CA LEU A 54 11.32 -6.97 19.13
C LEU A 54 11.29 -6.06 17.89
N GLY A 55 11.95 -4.90 17.93
CA GLY A 55 12.03 -3.96 16.81
C GLY A 55 10.79 -3.10 16.60
N PHE A 56 9.81 -3.16 17.49
CA PHE A 56 8.70 -2.21 17.52
C PHE A 56 9.08 -1.03 18.42
N ARG A 57 9.52 0.08 17.82
CA ARG A 57 9.51 1.38 18.52
C ARG A 57 8.10 1.94 18.42
N PRO A 58 7.31 2.05 19.51
CA PRO A 58 6.22 3.00 19.53
C PRO A 58 6.82 4.37 19.23
N ARG A 59 6.30 5.08 18.23
CA ARG A 59 6.70 6.47 17.96
C ARG A 59 6.52 7.25 19.26
N ASP A 60 7.62 7.70 19.84
CA ASP A 60 7.59 8.80 20.79
C ASP A 60 7.05 9.98 19.98
N VAL A 61 5.81 10.36 20.23
CA VAL A 61 5.27 11.62 19.72
C VAL A 61 6.18 12.66 20.33
N ASP A 62 6.99 13.33 19.49
CA ASP A 62 7.93 14.36 19.90
C ASP A 62 7.26 15.25 20.96
N LYS A 63 7.71 15.12 22.22
CA LYS A 63 7.14 15.83 23.37
C LYS A 63 7.37 17.34 23.28
N ARG A 64 8.15 17.78 22.29
CA ARG A 64 8.21 19.17 21.84
C ARG A 64 7.20 19.33 20.71
N ASP A 65 6.00 19.80 21.05
CA ASP A 65 5.22 20.77 20.27
C ASP A 65 3.74 20.69 20.69
N GLY A 66 3.41 21.35 21.80
CA GLY A 66 2.02 21.54 22.25
C GLY A 66 1.18 22.39 21.31
N ASN A 67 1.74 22.85 20.18
CA ASN A 67 1.08 23.71 19.20
C ASN A 67 0.73 22.99 17.88
N ARG A 68 0.86 21.66 17.83
CA ARG A 68 0.53 20.89 16.62
C ARG A 68 -0.96 20.91 16.34
N ARG A 69 -1.29 21.34 15.13
CA ARG A 69 -2.65 21.38 14.61
C ARG A 69 -2.91 20.15 13.76
N TYR A 70 -4.06 19.51 13.96
CA TYR A 70 -4.41 18.28 13.27
C TYR A 70 -5.54 18.48 12.28
N LEU A 71 -5.53 17.67 11.22
CA LEU A 71 -6.57 17.55 10.22
C LEU A 71 -6.99 16.08 10.12
N TYR A 72 -8.25 15.79 10.44
CA TYR A 72 -8.80 14.44 10.39
C TYR A 72 -10.07 14.39 9.53
N TRP A 73 -9.95 13.69 8.40
CA TRP A 73 -11.05 13.52 7.44
C TRP A 73 -12.01 12.39 7.84
N GLY A 74 -11.54 11.42 8.61
CA GLY A 74 -12.30 10.26 9.03
C GLY A 74 -11.47 8.99 8.97
N SER A 75 -12.01 7.89 9.52
CA SER A 75 -11.25 6.64 9.71
C SER A 75 -11.15 5.77 8.45
N ARG A 76 -11.74 6.23 7.36
CA ARG A 76 -11.84 5.51 6.11
C ARG A 76 -11.77 6.53 4.97
N VAL A 77 -10.81 6.32 4.06
CA VAL A 77 -10.70 7.12 2.85
C VAL A 77 -12.01 7.02 2.06
N ASP A 78 -12.50 8.15 1.56
CA ASP A 78 -13.78 8.30 0.87
C ASP A 78 -15.04 8.03 1.70
N CYS A 79 -14.96 8.17 3.03
CA CYS A 79 -16.12 8.19 3.92
C CYS A 79 -16.37 9.60 4.51
N PRO A 80 -17.63 10.05 4.64
CA PRO A 80 -18.82 9.48 3.99
C PRO A 80 -18.77 9.72 2.46
N GLY A 81 -19.01 8.68 1.66
CA GLY A 81 -18.90 8.79 0.20
C GLY A 81 -19.29 7.51 -0.53
N LYS A 82 -19.32 7.56 -1.86
CA LYS A 82 -19.82 6.47 -2.73
C LYS A 82 -19.13 5.14 -2.49
N HIS A 83 -17.83 5.18 -2.19
CA HIS A 83 -17.00 4.00 -2.01
C HIS A 83 -16.81 3.57 -0.55
N CYS A 84 -17.51 4.22 0.39
CA CYS A 84 -17.37 3.94 1.82
C CYS A 84 -17.70 2.48 2.20
N GLY A 85 -18.68 1.86 1.52
CA GLY A 85 -19.06 0.45 1.74
C GLY A 85 -18.62 -0.54 0.67
N SER A 86 -18.31 -0.08 -0.54
CA SER A 86 -17.92 -0.94 -1.68
C SER A 86 -16.41 -1.01 -1.92
N CYS A 87 -15.66 -0.09 -1.29
CA CYS A 87 -14.24 0.12 -1.50
C CYS A 87 -13.90 0.46 -2.96
N ALA A 88 -12.65 0.79 -3.23
CA ALA A 88 -12.21 1.22 -4.55
C ALA A 88 -10.84 0.62 -4.90
N GLY A 89 -10.44 0.70 -6.17
CA GLY A 89 -9.09 0.32 -6.58
C GLY A 89 -8.03 1.28 -6.01
N LEU A 90 -6.79 0.81 -5.88
CA LEU A 90 -5.70 1.57 -5.25
C LEU A 90 -5.52 2.98 -5.85
N GLY A 91 -5.59 3.13 -7.18
CA GLY A 91 -5.44 4.44 -7.82
C GLY A 91 -6.52 5.46 -7.42
N HIS A 92 -7.74 5.01 -7.12
CA HIS A 92 -8.80 5.88 -6.60
C HIS A 92 -8.49 6.30 -5.16
N GLN A 93 -8.15 5.32 -4.33
CA GLN A 93 -7.76 5.55 -2.93
C GLN A 93 -6.57 6.51 -2.81
N GLU A 94 -5.55 6.33 -3.67
CA GLU A 94 -4.39 7.24 -3.75
C GLU A 94 -4.78 8.66 -4.17
N SER A 95 -5.72 8.82 -5.11
CA SER A 95 -6.18 10.15 -5.52
C SER A 95 -6.85 10.89 -4.37
N SER A 96 -7.65 10.17 -3.58
CA SER A 96 -8.34 10.68 -2.39
C SER A 96 -7.39 10.98 -1.25
N LEU A 97 -6.49 10.04 -0.94
CA LEU A 97 -5.49 10.22 0.10
C LEU A 97 -4.53 11.38 -0.22
N ARG A 98 -4.11 11.50 -1.49
CA ARG A 98 -3.27 12.63 -1.93
C ARG A 98 -4.00 13.97 -1.75
N CYS A 99 -5.32 14.02 -1.98
CA CYS A 99 -6.09 15.24 -1.74
C CYS A 99 -6.07 15.64 -0.26
N ALA A 100 -6.26 14.69 0.66
CA ALA A 100 -6.16 14.95 2.10
C ALA A 100 -4.75 15.40 2.52
N LEU A 101 -3.70 14.81 1.94
CA LEU A 101 -2.31 15.22 2.16
C LEU A 101 -2.03 16.64 1.64
N GLU A 102 -2.55 16.99 0.46
CA GLU A 102 -2.43 18.34 -0.12
C GLU A 102 -3.17 19.38 0.74
N GLU A 103 -4.34 19.05 1.30
CA GLU A 103 -5.05 19.95 2.20
C GLU A 103 -4.30 20.14 3.53
N ALA A 104 -3.73 19.07 4.09
CA ALA A 104 -2.89 19.15 5.29
C ALA A 104 -1.66 20.04 5.07
N LEU A 105 -0.99 19.90 3.92
CA LEU A 105 0.10 20.78 3.51
C LEU A 105 -0.37 22.24 3.35
N PHE A 106 -1.50 22.46 2.70
CA PHE A 106 -2.02 23.80 2.44
C PHE A 106 -2.36 24.56 3.73
N LEU A 107 -2.86 23.83 4.73
CA LEU A 107 -3.29 24.35 6.03
C LEU A 107 -2.17 24.33 7.09
N ASP A 108 -0.99 23.80 6.78
CA ASP A 108 0.12 23.60 7.73
C ASP A 108 -0.31 22.79 8.98
N ARG A 109 -0.80 21.57 8.71
CA ARG A 109 -1.36 20.66 9.73
C ARG A 109 -0.80 19.26 9.60
N VAL A 110 -0.79 18.55 10.72
CA VAL A 110 -0.56 17.11 10.76
C VAL A 110 -1.80 16.39 10.25
N LEU A 111 -1.67 15.62 9.18
CA LEU A 111 -2.75 14.75 8.72
C LEU A 111 -2.86 13.54 9.66
N VAL A 112 -4.06 13.33 10.18
CA VAL A 112 -4.44 12.09 10.85
C VAL A 112 -4.99 11.15 9.79
N MET A 113 -4.14 10.25 9.33
CA MET A 113 -4.40 9.35 8.22
C MET A 113 -5.05 8.04 8.72
N PRO A 114 -5.99 7.46 7.96
CA PRO A 114 -6.53 6.13 8.27
C PRO A 114 -5.43 5.07 8.41
N ALA A 115 -5.46 4.29 9.49
CA ALA A 115 -4.58 3.17 9.77
C ALA A 115 -4.87 1.98 8.85
N LYS A 116 -6.05 1.97 8.21
CA LYS A 116 -6.45 0.97 7.22
C LYS A 116 -6.97 1.64 5.95
N MET A 117 -6.66 1.03 4.81
CA MET A 117 -7.21 1.39 3.50
C MET A 117 -8.09 0.25 3.00
N CYS A 118 -9.30 0.55 2.54
CA CYS A 118 -10.13 -0.47 1.91
C CYS A 118 -10.01 -0.48 0.40
N LEU A 119 -9.74 -1.68 -0.08
CA LEU A 119 -9.40 -1.95 -1.44
C LEU A 119 -10.32 -3.03 -1.98
N ASN A 120 -10.81 -2.80 -3.19
CA ASN A 120 -11.80 -3.71 -3.79
C ASN A 120 -11.22 -5.14 -3.91
N SER A 121 -11.98 -6.14 -3.44
CA SER A 121 -11.55 -7.54 -3.45
C SER A 121 -11.38 -8.12 -4.85
N VAL A 122 -12.03 -7.55 -5.88
CA VAL A 122 -11.87 -7.95 -7.29
C VAL A 122 -10.42 -7.89 -7.76
N HIS A 123 -9.61 -7.02 -7.18
CA HIS A 123 -8.18 -6.94 -7.48
C HIS A 123 -7.31 -7.69 -6.46
N ASN A 124 -7.89 -8.19 -5.36
CA ASN A 124 -7.19 -8.85 -4.27
C ASN A 124 -7.18 -10.39 -4.37
N THR A 125 -7.91 -10.96 -5.34
CA THR A 125 -8.06 -12.40 -5.45
C THR A 125 -6.77 -13.05 -5.95
N LYS A 126 -5.98 -13.65 -5.04
CA LYS A 126 -5.17 -14.84 -5.39
C LYS A 126 -6.13 -16.01 -5.59
N GLY A 127 -6.88 -16.05 -6.69
CA GLY A 127 -7.70 -17.22 -7.09
C GLY A 127 -8.80 -17.74 -6.14
N VAL A 128 -9.01 -17.20 -4.94
CA VAL A 128 -10.07 -17.66 -4.01
C VAL A 128 -11.33 -16.81 -4.16
N LEU A 129 -12.34 -17.36 -4.84
CA LEU A 129 -13.69 -16.82 -4.92
C LEU A 129 -14.26 -16.62 -3.50
N GLN A 130 -14.65 -15.39 -3.14
CA GLN A 130 -15.43 -15.12 -1.92
C GLN A 130 -16.92 -15.00 -2.24
N SER A 131 -17.75 -15.59 -1.38
CA SER A 131 -19.21 -15.66 -1.50
C SER A 131 -19.88 -14.30 -1.29
N SER A 132 -20.99 -14.09 -1.99
CA SER A 132 -21.68 -12.79 -2.17
C SER A 132 -22.51 -12.30 -0.96
N ASN A 133 -22.57 -13.04 0.15
CA ASN A 133 -23.52 -12.79 1.26
C ASN A 133 -22.90 -12.15 2.52
N ALA A 134 -21.85 -11.31 2.39
CA ALA A 134 -21.26 -10.59 3.52
C ALA A 134 -21.86 -9.19 3.73
N THR A 135 -22.09 -8.80 4.98
CA THR A 135 -22.49 -7.43 5.38
C THR A 135 -21.42 -6.39 5.02
N SER A 136 -21.78 -5.10 4.97
CA SER A 136 -20.84 -4.01 4.62
C SER A 136 -19.62 -3.93 5.54
N GLN A 137 -19.81 -4.24 6.82
CA GLN A 137 -18.73 -4.27 7.81
C GLN A 137 -17.80 -5.48 7.61
N GLN A 138 -18.36 -6.66 7.35
CA GLN A 138 -17.58 -7.86 7.03
C GLN A 138 -16.79 -7.71 5.72
N ARG A 139 -17.36 -7.05 4.70
CA ARG A 139 -16.66 -6.72 3.44
C ARG A 139 -15.49 -5.75 3.66
N TRP A 140 -15.61 -4.81 4.60
CA TRP A 140 -14.52 -3.91 4.96
C TRP A 140 -13.39 -4.67 5.66
N GLU A 141 -13.70 -5.57 6.58
CA GLU A 141 -12.69 -6.34 7.32
C GLU A 141 -11.90 -7.28 6.39
N THR A 142 -12.55 -7.88 5.39
CA THR A 142 -11.88 -8.73 4.39
C THR A 142 -11.25 -7.95 3.24
N GLY A 143 -11.74 -6.73 2.96
CA GLY A 143 -11.28 -5.86 1.88
C GLY A 143 -10.28 -4.79 2.29
N SER A 144 -9.95 -4.64 3.58
CA SER A 144 -9.01 -3.63 4.07
C SER A 144 -7.65 -4.21 4.43
N CYS A 145 -6.61 -3.42 4.19
CA CYS A 145 -5.26 -3.71 4.65
C CYS A 145 -4.73 -2.55 5.50
N ALA A 146 -3.72 -2.84 6.34
CA ALA A 146 -3.03 -1.80 7.08
C ALA A 146 -2.40 -0.79 6.10
N MET A 147 -2.50 0.51 6.40
CA MET A 147 -1.85 1.56 5.61
C MET A 147 -0.33 1.33 5.54
N GLU A 148 0.24 0.90 6.66
CA GLU A 148 1.67 0.58 6.82
C GLU A 148 2.11 -0.68 6.06
N SER A 149 1.19 -1.50 5.55
CA SER A 149 1.56 -2.64 4.70
C SER A 149 1.82 -2.23 3.24
N LEU A 150 1.35 -1.04 2.86
CA LEU A 150 1.49 -0.45 1.53
C LEU A 150 2.48 0.71 1.52
N TYR A 151 2.36 1.64 2.47
CA TYR A 151 3.11 2.89 2.48
C TYR A 151 4.05 3.01 3.67
N ASP A 152 5.18 3.67 3.43
CA ASP A 152 6.15 4.07 4.44
C ASP A 152 5.72 5.41 5.04
N ILE A 153 5.14 5.36 6.24
CA ILE A 153 4.57 6.53 6.92
C ILE A 153 5.66 7.54 7.30
N ASP A 154 6.85 7.07 7.67
CA ASP A 154 7.98 7.93 7.98
C ASP A 154 8.46 8.66 6.71
N LEU A 155 8.52 7.97 5.57
CA LEU A 155 8.91 8.58 4.31
C LEU A 155 7.89 9.63 3.84
N ILE A 156 6.59 9.35 3.95
CA ILE A 156 5.53 10.35 3.70
C ILE A 156 5.71 11.55 4.63
N SER A 157 5.98 11.29 5.92
CA SER A 157 6.10 12.31 6.96
C SER A 157 7.26 13.29 6.77
N ARG A 158 8.22 12.99 5.88
CA ARG A 158 9.28 13.94 5.47
C ARG A 158 8.77 15.08 4.59
N THR A 159 7.63 14.87 3.92
CA THR A 159 7.01 15.89 3.06
C THR A 159 5.76 16.46 3.71
N VAL A 160 4.87 15.60 4.21
CA VAL A 160 3.60 16.01 4.85
C VAL A 160 3.56 15.40 6.24
N PRO A 161 3.53 16.17 7.33
CA PRO A 161 3.45 15.60 8.67
C PRO A 161 2.23 14.68 8.80
N VAL A 162 2.47 13.40 9.12
CA VAL A 162 1.40 12.40 9.22
C VAL A 162 1.50 11.54 10.46
N ILE A 163 0.34 11.24 11.04
CA ILE A 163 0.15 10.19 12.05
C ILE A 163 -0.99 9.28 11.62
N LEU A 164 -1.05 8.06 12.17
CA LEU A 164 -2.17 7.15 11.95
C LEU A 164 -3.24 7.31 13.01
N ASP A 165 -4.49 7.10 12.64
CA ASP A 165 -5.66 7.10 13.53
C ASP A 165 -5.80 5.80 14.36
N ASN A 166 -4.69 5.27 14.85
CA ASN A 166 -4.74 4.05 15.66
C ASN A 166 -5.54 4.28 16.97
N PRO A 167 -6.17 3.23 17.53
CA PRO A 167 -7.09 3.40 18.66
C PRO A 167 -6.47 3.96 19.94
N ARG A 168 -5.14 3.92 20.11
CA ARG A 168 -4.46 4.36 21.35
C ARG A 168 -3.90 5.78 21.22
N SER A 169 -3.04 6.04 20.23
CA SER A 169 -2.36 7.33 20.10
C SER A 169 -3.30 8.46 19.71
N TRP A 170 -4.25 8.22 18.80
CA TRP A 170 -5.19 9.25 18.38
C TRP A 170 -6.23 9.56 19.47
N TYR A 171 -6.70 8.53 20.18
CA TYR A 171 -7.62 8.70 21.30
C TYR A 171 -6.99 9.50 22.44
N GLU A 172 -5.71 9.27 22.75
CA GLU A 172 -4.95 10.07 23.70
C GLU A 172 -4.84 11.55 23.27
N ILE A 173 -4.55 11.82 21.99
CA ILE A 173 -4.48 13.19 21.45
C ILE A 173 -5.84 13.88 21.56
N ILE A 174 -6.91 13.23 21.12
CA ILE A 174 -8.28 13.78 21.20
C ILE A 174 -8.68 14.02 22.66
N SER A 175 -8.47 13.05 23.55
CA SER A 175 -8.88 13.16 24.95
C SER A 175 -8.09 14.21 25.74
N ARG A 176 -6.82 14.46 25.40
CA ARG A 176 -6.06 15.59 25.94
C ARG A 176 -6.61 16.92 25.43
N SER A 177 -6.85 17.00 24.12
CA SER A 177 -7.36 18.22 23.48
C SER A 177 -8.74 18.63 24.02
N THR A 178 -9.60 17.67 24.36
CA THR A 178 -10.92 17.95 24.94
C THR A 178 -10.89 18.30 26.44
N LYS A 179 -9.88 17.84 27.18
CA LYS A 179 -9.77 18.06 28.64
C LYS A 179 -9.06 19.36 29.02
N LEU A 180 -8.16 19.87 28.16
CA LEU A 180 -7.25 20.95 28.55
C LEU A 180 -7.87 22.34 28.57
N GLY A 181 -9.06 22.58 28.00
CA GLY A 181 -9.79 23.87 28.12
C GLY A 181 -9.09 25.12 27.56
N GLU A 182 -7.80 25.05 27.27
CA GLU A 182 -6.95 26.08 26.70
C GLU A 182 -6.75 25.74 25.21
N ASP A 183 -7.30 26.59 24.33
CA ASP A 183 -7.01 26.73 22.90
C ASP A 183 -7.21 25.52 21.95
N GLY A 184 -7.43 24.30 22.46
CA GLY A 184 -7.66 23.09 21.68
C GLY A 184 -9.11 22.84 21.29
N LEU A 185 -9.80 23.80 20.66
CA LEU A 185 -11.19 23.60 20.21
C LEU A 185 -11.23 22.48 19.16
N VAL A 186 -11.81 21.34 19.52
CA VAL A 186 -12.13 20.29 18.55
C VAL A 186 -13.31 20.76 17.71
N VAL A 187 -13.10 20.99 16.42
CA VAL A 187 -14.11 21.55 15.52
C VAL A 187 -14.51 20.54 14.46
N HIS A 188 -15.80 20.24 14.41
CA HIS A 188 -16.38 19.45 13.33
C HIS A 188 -16.56 20.30 12.08
N VAL A 189 -15.88 19.94 11.00
CA VAL A 189 -15.89 20.71 9.75
C VAL A 189 -16.62 19.96 8.65
N ARG A 190 -17.76 20.48 8.18
CA ARG A 190 -18.50 19.88 7.06
C ARG A 190 -18.91 20.94 6.06
N GLY A 191 -18.60 20.70 4.77
CA GLY A 191 -18.99 21.61 3.68
C GLY A 191 -18.24 22.95 3.67
N VAL A 192 -17.11 23.03 4.38
CA VAL A 192 -16.25 24.22 4.44
C VAL A 192 -15.08 24.05 3.47
N SER A 193 -14.77 25.08 2.69
CA SER A 193 -13.67 25.02 1.73
C SER A 193 -12.30 25.10 2.42
N ARG A 194 -11.26 24.51 1.81
CA ARG A 194 -9.89 24.65 2.31
C ARG A 194 -9.42 26.11 2.44
N ALA A 195 -9.90 27.01 1.58
CA ALA A 195 -9.56 28.43 1.61
C ALA A 195 -10.17 29.12 2.85
N GLU A 196 -11.43 28.81 3.15
CA GLU A 196 -12.12 29.31 4.34
C GLU A 196 -11.47 28.78 5.62
N LEU A 197 -11.08 27.49 5.64
CA LEU A 197 -10.33 26.90 6.76
C LEU A 197 -8.99 27.60 7.03
N LYS A 198 -8.39 28.20 6.00
CA LYS A 198 -7.13 28.94 6.12
C LYS A 198 -7.33 30.38 6.56
N GLN A 199 -8.40 31.02 6.09
CA GLN A 199 -8.63 32.46 6.29
C GLN A 199 -9.38 32.77 7.59
N ASN A 200 -10.27 31.88 8.03
CA ASN A 200 -11.09 32.11 9.21
C ASN A 200 -10.34 31.76 10.50
N SER A 201 -10.15 32.77 11.37
CA SER A 201 -9.45 32.66 12.65
C SER A 201 -10.03 31.61 13.58
N ASN A 202 -11.33 31.30 13.46
CA ASN A 202 -12.01 30.29 14.26
C ASN A 202 -11.43 28.88 14.08
N TYR A 203 -10.77 28.61 12.96
CA TYR A 203 -10.15 27.32 12.69
C TYR A 203 -8.65 27.30 12.96
N SER A 204 -8.02 28.47 13.11
CA SER A 204 -6.56 28.63 13.06
C SER A 204 -5.79 27.81 14.10
N GLY A 205 -6.31 27.67 15.33
CA GLY A 205 -5.76 26.82 16.40
C GLY A 205 -6.53 25.51 16.63
N ALA A 206 -7.70 25.35 16.03
CA ALA A 206 -8.60 24.23 16.28
C ALA A 206 -8.07 22.89 15.76
N LEU A 207 -8.45 21.80 16.41
CA LEU A 207 -8.28 20.44 15.88
C LEU A 207 -9.47 20.13 14.96
N LEU A 208 -9.20 19.95 13.65
CA LEU A 208 -10.28 19.78 12.67
C LEU A 208 -10.64 18.30 12.52
N ILE A 209 -11.86 17.93 12.90
CA ILE A 209 -12.38 16.55 12.77
C ILE A 209 -13.62 16.47 11.89
N ASN A 210 -13.93 15.24 11.48
CA ASN A 210 -15.03 14.93 10.55
C ASN A 210 -15.00 15.83 9.33
N ARG A 211 -13.77 16.23 8.89
CA ARG A 211 -13.55 17.07 7.71
C ARG A 211 -14.13 16.35 6.51
N THR A 212 -15.39 16.68 6.24
CA THR A 212 -16.19 16.00 5.21
C THR A 212 -16.28 16.91 4.03
N ALA A 213 -15.88 16.32 2.93
CA ALA A 213 -15.30 17.03 1.84
C ALA A 213 -16.24 17.02 0.62
N SER A 214 -16.72 15.83 0.29
CA SER A 214 -17.75 15.65 -0.71
C SER A 214 -18.52 14.38 -0.40
N PRO A 215 -19.84 14.34 -0.64
CA PRO A 215 -20.62 13.10 -0.53
C PRO A 215 -20.24 12.07 -1.61
N LEU A 216 -19.36 12.41 -2.56
CA LEU A 216 -18.91 11.52 -3.62
C LEU A 216 -17.59 10.80 -3.27
N ALA A 217 -16.53 11.56 -3.00
CA ALA A 217 -15.19 11.07 -2.66
C ALA A 217 -14.30 12.24 -2.19
N TRP A 218 -13.28 11.97 -1.40
CA TRP A 218 -12.35 12.98 -0.87
C TRP A 218 -11.63 13.75 -1.98
N PHE A 219 -11.21 13.06 -3.06
CA PHE A 219 -10.50 13.72 -4.17
C PHE A 219 -11.30 14.83 -4.85
N MET A 220 -12.63 14.87 -4.65
CA MET A 220 -13.50 15.89 -5.23
C MET A 220 -13.24 17.29 -4.67
N GLU A 221 -12.69 17.40 -3.45
CA GLU A 221 -12.30 18.72 -2.90
C GLU A 221 -11.09 19.32 -3.59
N CYS A 222 -10.28 18.45 -4.18
CA CYS A 222 -9.16 18.86 -5.01
C CYS A 222 -9.55 18.79 -6.49
N LYS A 223 -10.83 18.85 -6.87
CA LYS A 223 -11.26 18.61 -8.27
C LYS A 223 -10.90 19.74 -9.23
N ASP A 224 -10.68 20.97 -8.76
CA ASP A 224 -10.18 22.09 -9.58
C ASP A 224 -8.69 21.99 -9.95
N ARG A 225 -8.21 20.75 -10.11
CA ARG A 225 -6.90 20.33 -10.62
C ARG A 225 -6.71 20.57 -12.12
N THR A 226 -7.72 21.08 -12.84
CA THR A 226 -7.58 21.46 -14.26
C THR A 226 -6.53 22.55 -14.43
N LYS A 227 -6.42 23.46 -13.46
CA LYS A 227 -5.28 24.36 -13.32
C LYS A 227 -4.18 23.65 -12.53
N ARG A 228 -3.29 22.92 -13.23
CA ARG A 228 -2.19 22.11 -12.65
C ARG A 228 -1.32 22.86 -11.62
N SER A 229 -1.34 24.20 -11.61
CA SER A 229 -0.70 25.07 -10.62
C SER A 229 -1.28 24.98 -9.20
N SER A 230 -2.44 24.34 -9.01
CA SER A 230 -3.07 24.13 -7.69
C SER A 230 -2.69 22.80 -7.01
N VAL A 231 -1.90 21.96 -7.69
CA VAL A 231 -1.44 20.65 -7.22
C VAL A 231 -0.14 20.82 -6.41
N MET A 232 -0.17 20.52 -5.12
CA MET A 232 1.02 20.58 -4.26
C MET A 232 1.86 19.30 -4.28
N LEU A 233 1.24 18.13 -4.54
CA LEU A 233 1.92 16.85 -4.57
C LEU A 233 1.85 16.20 -5.97
N PRO A 234 2.96 15.71 -6.53
CA PRO A 234 2.92 15.06 -7.82
C PRO A 234 2.11 13.76 -7.77
N TYR A 235 1.55 13.34 -8.90
CA TYR A 235 0.81 12.06 -9.00
C TYR A 235 1.68 10.84 -8.65
N THR A 236 3.00 10.99 -8.77
CA THR A 236 4.00 9.97 -8.42
C THR A 236 4.34 9.94 -6.94
N PHE A 237 3.88 10.89 -6.11
CA PHE A 237 4.19 10.96 -4.68
C PHE A 237 3.88 9.65 -3.95
N LEU A 238 2.60 9.33 -3.71
CA LEU A 238 2.20 8.08 -3.03
C LEU A 238 2.82 6.81 -3.64
N PRO A 239 2.89 6.65 -4.98
CA PRO A 239 3.56 5.50 -5.60
C PRO A 239 5.02 5.31 -5.21
N THR A 240 5.76 6.40 -5.00
CA THR A 240 7.16 6.37 -4.55
C THR A 240 7.32 6.21 -3.02
N MET A 241 6.21 6.27 -2.28
CA MET A 241 6.16 6.13 -0.82
C MET A 241 5.84 4.70 -0.37
N ALA A 242 6.03 3.70 -1.24
CA ALA A 242 5.81 2.29 -0.89
C ALA A 242 6.67 1.88 0.32
N THR A 243 6.23 0.90 1.12
CA THR A 243 7.04 0.41 2.27
C THR A 243 8.46 0.03 1.88
N ARG A 244 9.39 0.14 2.84
CA ARG A 244 10.81 -0.25 2.64
C ARG A 244 10.95 -1.65 2.05
N LYS A 245 10.22 -2.65 2.55
CA LYS A 245 10.29 -4.03 2.03
C LYS A 245 9.95 -4.13 0.53
N LEU A 246 8.94 -3.38 0.07
CA LEU A 246 8.53 -3.36 -1.34
C LEU A 246 9.55 -2.62 -2.20
N ARG A 247 10.12 -1.51 -1.70
CA ARG A 247 11.19 -0.78 -2.39
C ARG A 247 12.45 -1.62 -2.52
N ASP A 248 12.87 -2.31 -1.47
CA ASP A 248 14.05 -3.16 -1.46
C ASP A 248 13.90 -4.34 -2.43
N ALA A 249 12.71 -4.95 -2.50
CA ALA A 249 12.42 -5.97 -3.51
C ALA A 249 12.45 -5.41 -4.93
N ALA A 250 11.83 -4.25 -5.16
CA ALA A 250 11.88 -3.61 -6.47
C ALA A 250 13.32 -3.28 -6.89
N ASN A 251 14.17 -2.82 -5.95
CA ASN A 251 15.58 -2.55 -6.23
C ASN A 251 16.36 -3.81 -6.62
N LYS A 252 16.21 -4.90 -5.87
CA LYS A 252 16.83 -6.20 -6.20
C LYS A 252 16.39 -6.71 -7.58
N MET A 253 15.10 -6.60 -7.90
CA MET A 253 14.58 -6.99 -9.21
C MET A 253 15.18 -6.12 -10.33
N LYS A 254 15.30 -4.80 -10.14
CA LYS A 254 15.93 -3.89 -11.10
C LYS A 254 17.41 -4.24 -11.34
N GLU A 255 18.15 -4.57 -10.28
CA GLU A 255 19.54 -5.01 -10.40
C GLU A 255 19.66 -6.26 -11.28
N ILE A 256 18.78 -7.24 -11.09
CA ILE A 256 18.74 -8.47 -11.91
C ILE A 256 18.31 -8.16 -13.37
N LEU A 257 17.36 -7.24 -13.56
CA LEU A 257 16.90 -6.83 -14.89
C LEU A 257 17.98 -6.07 -15.68
N GLY A 258 18.87 -5.35 -15.00
CA GLY A 258 19.92 -4.53 -15.62
C GLY A 258 19.35 -3.30 -16.33
N ASP A 259 19.76 -3.06 -17.58
CA ASP A 259 19.12 -2.07 -18.46
C ASP A 259 17.91 -2.70 -19.17
N TYR A 260 16.71 -2.20 -18.85
CA TYR A 260 15.44 -2.73 -19.36
C TYR A 260 14.45 -1.62 -19.70
N ASP A 261 13.47 -1.98 -20.52
CA ASP A 261 12.27 -1.19 -20.77
C ASP A 261 11.06 -1.90 -20.19
N ALA A 262 9.96 -1.19 -20.00
CA ALA A 262 8.74 -1.75 -19.44
C ALA A 262 7.51 -1.36 -20.24
N ILE A 263 6.55 -2.28 -20.30
CA ILE A 263 5.18 -2.00 -20.73
C ILE A 263 4.17 -2.36 -19.64
N HIS A 264 3.13 -1.56 -19.53
CA HIS A 264 1.93 -1.87 -18.75
C HIS A 264 0.78 -2.19 -19.70
N VAL A 265 0.16 -3.36 -19.55
CA VAL A 265 -0.94 -3.82 -20.40
C VAL A 265 -2.18 -4.11 -19.54
N ARG A 266 -3.17 -3.21 -19.57
CA ARG A 266 -4.44 -3.37 -18.88
C ARG A 266 -5.51 -3.84 -19.85
N ARG A 267 -5.83 -5.12 -19.81
CA ARG A 267 -6.84 -5.77 -20.65
C ARG A 267 -8.00 -6.29 -19.83
N GLY A 268 -7.73 -7.13 -18.83
CA GLY A 268 -8.74 -8.02 -18.22
C GLY A 268 -10.03 -7.36 -17.71
N ASP A 269 -9.95 -6.18 -17.08
CA ASP A 269 -11.13 -5.49 -16.56
C ASP A 269 -11.77 -4.49 -17.54
N LEU A 270 -11.04 -4.13 -18.61
CA LEU A 270 -11.42 -3.13 -19.60
C LEU A 270 -11.97 -3.74 -20.89
N LEU A 271 -11.57 -4.96 -21.24
CA LEU A 271 -12.13 -5.73 -22.35
C LEU A 271 -13.52 -6.25 -21.96
N LYS A 272 -14.50 -5.35 -21.97
CA LYS A 272 -15.91 -5.62 -21.72
C LYS A 272 -16.71 -5.21 -22.94
N ASN A 273 -17.18 -6.22 -23.66
CA ASN A 273 -18.09 -6.02 -24.78
C ASN A 273 -19.53 -6.25 -24.32
N ARG A 274 -20.47 -5.53 -24.95
CA ARG A 274 -21.91 -5.81 -24.86
C ARG A 274 -22.49 -5.88 -26.26
N LYS A 275 -23.57 -6.63 -26.45
CA LYS A 275 -24.34 -6.56 -27.69
C LYS A 275 -25.39 -5.46 -27.59
N ASP A 276 -25.53 -4.67 -28.64
CA ASP A 276 -26.64 -3.72 -28.75
C ASP A 276 -27.93 -4.42 -29.19
N ARG A 277 -29.01 -3.64 -29.37
CA ARG A 277 -30.33 -4.16 -29.78
C ARG A 277 -30.34 -4.86 -31.14
N PHE A 278 -29.31 -4.67 -31.96
CA PHE A 278 -29.13 -5.30 -33.27
C PHE A 278 -28.14 -6.47 -33.22
N GLY A 279 -27.65 -6.85 -32.04
CA GLY A 279 -26.71 -7.94 -31.87
C GLY A 279 -25.25 -7.57 -32.15
N VAL A 280 -24.96 -6.30 -32.46
CA VAL A 280 -23.62 -5.81 -32.78
C VAL A 280 -22.82 -5.64 -31.48
N GLU A 281 -21.57 -6.12 -31.48
CA GLU A 281 -20.68 -5.94 -30.33
C GLU A 281 -20.28 -4.47 -30.18
N ARG A 282 -20.28 -4.00 -28.93
CA ARG A 282 -19.87 -2.66 -28.55
C ARG A 282 -18.88 -2.70 -27.40
N SER A 283 -17.87 -1.84 -27.44
CA SER A 283 -16.85 -1.64 -26.41
C SER A 283 -16.80 -0.17 -25.98
N LEU A 284 -16.38 0.07 -24.74
CA LEU A 284 -16.03 1.41 -24.23
C LEU A 284 -14.61 1.84 -24.59
N HIS A 285 -13.81 0.90 -25.09
CA HIS A 285 -12.44 1.08 -25.55
C HIS A 285 -12.29 0.31 -26.88
N PRO A 286 -12.74 0.89 -28.01
CA PRO A 286 -12.88 0.18 -29.28
C PRO A 286 -11.54 -0.33 -29.83
N HIS A 287 -10.43 0.35 -29.55
CA HIS A 287 -9.11 -0.04 -30.06
C HIS A 287 -8.31 -0.91 -29.09
N LEU A 288 -8.73 -1.02 -27.83
CA LEU A 288 -7.95 -1.65 -26.77
C LEU A 288 -7.54 -3.09 -27.08
N ASP A 289 -8.44 -3.93 -27.59
CA ASP A 289 -8.09 -5.33 -27.87
C ASP A 289 -6.99 -5.42 -28.93
N ARG A 290 -7.20 -4.76 -30.07
CA ARG A 290 -6.25 -4.68 -31.18
C ARG A 290 -4.90 -4.15 -30.71
N ASP A 291 -4.87 -2.95 -30.13
CA ASP A 291 -3.63 -2.24 -29.82
C ASP A 291 -2.78 -2.93 -28.75
N THR A 292 -3.40 -3.81 -27.95
CA THR A 292 -2.70 -4.58 -26.90
C THR A 292 -2.48 -6.05 -27.24
N ARG A 293 -2.75 -6.47 -28.48
CA ARG A 293 -2.29 -7.77 -28.99
C ARG A 293 -0.79 -7.75 -29.31
N PRO A 294 -0.07 -8.87 -29.17
CA PRO A 294 1.39 -8.90 -29.31
C PRO A 294 1.93 -8.33 -30.63
N GLU A 295 1.27 -8.61 -31.75
CA GLU A 295 1.66 -8.14 -33.08
C GLU A 295 1.56 -6.61 -33.22
N PHE A 296 0.54 -5.99 -32.61
CA PHE A 296 0.37 -4.53 -32.58
C PHE A 296 1.28 -3.88 -31.56
N ILE A 297 1.43 -4.47 -30.36
CA ILE A 297 2.42 -4.04 -29.36
C ILE A 297 3.80 -3.98 -30.00
N LYS A 298 4.20 -5.04 -30.72
CA LYS A 298 5.49 -5.16 -31.40
C LYS A 298 5.72 -4.02 -32.40
N LYS A 299 4.72 -3.72 -33.24
CA LYS A 299 4.77 -2.58 -34.19
C LYS A 299 4.86 -1.24 -33.44
N ARG A 300 4.04 -1.06 -32.41
CA ARG A 300 3.91 0.21 -31.66
C ARG A 300 5.18 0.56 -30.91
N ILE A 301 5.73 -0.38 -30.13
CA ILE A 301 6.87 -0.10 -29.26
C ILE A 301 8.21 -0.05 -29.99
N ALA A 302 8.31 -0.61 -31.22
CA ALA A 302 9.52 -0.56 -32.03
C ALA A 302 10.01 0.87 -32.34
N LYS A 303 9.12 1.86 -32.23
CA LYS A 303 9.45 3.29 -32.36
C LYS A 303 10.35 3.81 -31.24
N TRP A 304 10.36 3.13 -30.08
CA TRP A 304 11.04 3.59 -28.85
C TRP A 304 12.00 2.55 -28.28
N ILE A 305 11.67 1.28 -28.41
CA ILE A 305 12.39 0.14 -27.82
C ILE A 305 13.03 -0.66 -28.96
N ARG A 306 14.37 -0.71 -28.96
CA ARG A 306 15.14 -1.47 -29.95
C ARG A 306 14.96 -2.99 -29.74
N PRO A 307 14.96 -3.80 -30.81
CA PRO A 307 15.03 -5.26 -30.69
C PRO A 307 16.23 -5.74 -29.85
N GLY A 308 16.11 -6.92 -29.23
CA GLY A 308 17.09 -7.54 -28.35
C GLY A 308 17.08 -7.01 -26.91
N ARG A 309 16.35 -5.93 -26.62
CA ARG A 309 16.26 -5.34 -25.27
C ARG A 309 15.40 -6.18 -24.34
N THR A 310 15.67 -6.06 -23.04
CA THR A 310 14.86 -6.67 -21.98
C THR A 310 13.57 -5.87 -21.82
N LEU A 311 12.43 -6.56 -21.90
CA LEU A 311 11.10 -5.97 -21.80
C LEU A 311 10.35 -6.55 -20.61
N PHE A 312 10.20 -5.76 -19.55
CA PHE A 312 9.37 -6.11 -18.40
C PHE A 312 7.89 -5.85 -18.72
N ILE A 313 7.04 -6.85 -18.53
CA ILE A 313 5.61 -6.77 -18.83
C ILE A 313 4.79 -6.88 -17.54
N ALA A 314 4.15 -5.78 -17.14
CA ALA A 314 3.14 -5.78 -16.10
C ALA A 314 1.75 -5.82 -16.75
N SER A 315 0.95 -6.85 -16.45
CA SER A 315 -0.34 -7.05 -17.11
C SER A 315 -1.36 -7.73 -16.22
N ASN A 316 -2.64 -7.42 -16.46
CA ASN A 316 -3.78 -8.16 -15.90
C ASN A 316 -4.46 -9.08 -16.93
N GLU A 317 -3.79 -9.36 -18.04
CA GLU A 317 -4.20 -10.40 -19.00
C GLU A 317 -4.26 -11.76 -18.31
N ARG A 318 -5.31 -12.53 -18.60
CA ARG A 318 -5.60 -13.80 -17.93
C ARG A 318 -5.08 -15.00 -18.71
N THR A 319 -4.90 -14.85 -20.02
CA THR A 319 -4.45 -15.91 -20.91
C THR A 319 -2.96 -16.19 -20.69
N PRO A 320 -2.58 -17.38 -20.20
CA PRO A 320 -1.18 -17.72 -20.01
C PRO A 320 -0.42 -17.66 -21.33
N GLY A 321 0.79 -17.09 -21.32
CA GLY A 321 1.62 -17.01 -22.52
C GLY A 321 1.10 -16.05 -23.60
N PHE A 322 0.08 -15.22 -23.33
CA PHE A 322 -0.48 -14.29 -24.32
C PHE A 322 0.58 -13.42 -25.01
N PHE A 323 1.60 -12.95 -24.27
CA PHE A 323 2.68 -12.11 -24.79
C PHE A 323 3.89 -12.88 -25.32
N SER A 324 3.84 -14.21 -25.37
CA SER A 324 4.98 -15.06 -25.75
C SER A 324 5.56 -14.72 -27.12
N SER A 325 4.73 -14.33 -28.08
CA SER A 325 5.16 -13.98 -29.44
C SER A 325 5.95 -12.67 -29.52
N LEU A 326 6.09 -11.91 -28.43
CA LEU A 326 7.05 -10.78 -28.34
C LEU A 326 8.50 -11.26 -28.16
N SER A 327 8.71 -12.53 -27.80
CA SER A 327 10.04 -13.09 -27.53
C SER A 327 10.92 -13.22 -28.78
N ASP A 328 10.33 -13.15 -29.98
CA ASP A 328 11.05 -13.11 -31.25
C ASP A 328 11.90 -11.84 -31.41
N LYS A 329 11.54 -10.75 -30.73
CA LYS A 329 12.24 -9.46 -30.79
C LYS A 329 12.77 -8.98 -29.44
N TYR A 330 12.24 -9.44 -28.31
CA TYR A 330 12.60 -8.91 -26.99
C TYR A 330 12.85 -10.03 -25.97
N ARG A 331 13.71 -9.75 -24.98
CA ARG A 331 13.90 -10.66 -23.84
C ARG A 331 12.83 -10.37 -22.80
N LEU A 332 11.83 -11.24 -22.68
CA LEU A 332 10.65 -10.96 -21.85
C LEU A 332 10.96 -11.22 -20.37
N ALA A 333 10.49 -10.31 -19.52
CA ALA A 333 10.53 -10.46 -18.07
C ALA A 333 9.16 -10.17 -17.46
N TYR A 334 8.82 -10.91 -16.41
CA TYR A 334 7.55 -10.83 -15.69
C TYR A 334 7.82 -10.89 -14.19
N SER A 335 6.87 -10.42 -13.38
CA SER A 335 6.94 -10.54 -11.92
C SER A 335 7.14 -11.99 -11.45
N SER A 336 6.57 -12.97 -12.15
CA SER A 336 6.73 -14.40 -11.83
C SER A 336 8.18 -14.90 -11.91
N ASN A 337 9.05 -14.26 -12.70
CA ASN A 337 10.47 -14.59 -12.76
C ASN A 337 11.22 -14.28 -11.45
N PHE A 338 10.61 -13.49 -10.55
CA PHE A 338 11.21 -13.03 -9.30
C PHE A 338 10.49 -13.59 -8.06
N SER A 339 9.86 -14.76 -8.19
CA SER A 339 9.07 -15.38 -7.12
C SER A 339 9.84 -15.55 -5.81
N SER A 340 11.14 -15.84 -5.85
CA SER A 340 12.00 -15.96 -4.65
C SER A 340 12.15 -14.64 -3.86
N ILE A 341 12.05 -13.50 -4.54
CA ILE A 341 12.10 -12.16 -3.94
C ILE A 341 10.71 -11.73 -3.46
N LEU A 342 9.67 -12.04 -4.25
CA LEU A 342 8.31 -11.56 -4.02
C LEU A 342 7.53 -12.40 -3.02
N ASN A 343 7.59 -13.73 -3.09
CA ASN A 343 6.78 -14.61 -2.25
C ASN A 343 6.94 -14.36 -0.73
N PRO A 344 8.15 -14.06 -0.20
CA PRO A 344 8.31 -13.80 1.23
C PRO A 344 7.67 -12.49 1.73
N ILE A 345 7.35 -11.54 0.85
CA ILE A 345 6.91 -10.19 1.26
C ILE A 345 5.53 -9.78 0.74
N ILE A 346 5.03 -10.44 -0.32
CA ILE A 346 3.76 -10.14 -0.96
C ILE A 346 2.64 -10.97 -0.33
N GLU A 347 1.88 -10.31 0.53
CA GLU A 347 0.69 -10.84 1.19
C GLU A 347 -0.55 -10.67 0.30
N ASN A 348 -0.60 -9.61 -0.53
CA ASN A 348 -1.75 -9.29 -1.36
C ASN A 348 -1.37 -8.71 -2.74
N ASN A 349 -2.30 -8.74 -3.69
CA ASN A 349 -2.06 -8.27 -5.06
C ASN A 349 -1.76 -6.78 -5.16
N TYR A 350 -2.19 -5.96 -4.19
CA TYR A 350 -1.88 -4.54 -4.19
C TYR A 350 -0.41 -4.28 -3.87
N GLN A 351 0.19 -5.06 -2.97
CA GLN A 351 1.64 -5.01 -2.73
C GLN A 351 2.42 -5.42 -4.00
N LEU A 352 1.96 -6.45 -4.71
CA LEU A 352 2.56 -6.83 -6.00
C LEU A 352 2.49 -5.66 -7.00
N PHE A 353 1.29 -5.06 -7.13
CA PHE A 353 1.08 -3.91 -7.98
C PHE A 353 1.96 -2.71 -7.59
N MET A 354 2.22 -2.48 -6.30
CA MET A 354 3.15 -1.44 -5.85
C MET A 354 4.58 -1.74 -6.29
N VAL A 355 5.05 -2.99 -6.17
CA VAL A 355 6.38 -3.39 -6.66
C VAL A 355 6.46 -3.20 -8.17
N GLU A 356 5.48 -3.67 -8.93
CA GLU A 356 5.45 -3.51 -10.39
C GLU A 356 5.51 -2.04 -10.81
N ARG A 357 4.85 -1.12 -10.09
CA ARG A 357 4.97 0.32 -10.35
C ARG A 357 6.37 0.84 -10.15
N LEU A 358 7.06 0.40 -9.09
CA LEU A 358 8.45 0.78 -8.83
C LEU A 358 9.39 0.22 -9.91
N ILE A 359 9.14 -0.99 -10.41
CA ILE A 359 9.87 -1.57 -11.55
C ILE A 359 9.62 -0.73 -12.80
N MET A 360 8.37 -0.44 -13.15
CA MET A 360 8.06 0.35 -14.34
C MET A 360 8.64 1.77 -14.28
N GLN A 361 8.66 2.39 -13.09
CA GLN A 361 9.29 3.71 -12.88
C GLN A 361 10.81 3.69 -13.03
N GLY A 362 11.47 2.56 -12.78
CA GLY A 362 12.92 2.42 -12.96
C GLY A 362 13.35 2.08 -14.39
N ALA A 363 12.40 1.83 -15.30
CA ALA A 363 12.69 1.44 -16.68
C ALA A 363 13.26 2.60 -17.50
N ARG A 364 14.12 2.29 -18.47
CA ARG A 364 14.66 3.28 -19.42
C ARG A 364 13.55 3.92 -20.27
N THR A 365 12.66 3.07 -20.79
CA THR A 365 11.45 3.47 -21.50
C THR A 365 10.26 2.79 -20.84
N PHE A 366 9.22 3.56 -20.52
CA PHE A 366 7.98 3.03 -19.97
C PHE A 366 6.79 3.37 -20.87
N VAL A 367 6.14 2.34 -21.41
CA VAL A 367 4.95 2.47 -22.27
C VAL A 367 3.71 1.99 -21.53
N LYS A 368 2.73 2.87 -21.38
CA LYS A 368 1.47 2.57 -20.69
C LYS A 368 0.44 1.98 -21.66
N THR A 369 -0.63 1.40 -21.12
CA THR A 369 -1.75 0.94 -21.95
C THR A 369 -2.44 2.11 -22.65
N MET A 370 -2.77 3.14 -21.88
CA MET A 370 -3.43 4.37 -22.32
C MET A 370 -2.68 5.56 -21.74
N LYS A 371 -2.74 6.69 -22.44
CA LYS A 371 -2.10 7.94 -22.04
C LYS A 371 -2.76 8.52 -20.78
N GLU A 372 -1.96 8.85 -19.75
CA GLU A 372 -2.45 9.57 -18.57
C GLU A 372 -2.02 11.04 -18.58
N PHE A 373 -0.81 11.31 -19.08
CA PHE A 373 -0.23 12.64 -19.23
C PHE A 373 0.29 12.86 -20.64
N ASP A 374 0.41 14.13 -21.04
CA ASP A 374 0.76 14.54 -22.42
C ASP A 374 2.10 13.96 -22.92
N LYS A 375 3.03 13.66 -22.01
CA LYS A 375 4.35 13.09 -22.30
C LYS A 375 4.42 11.56 -22.21
N ASP A 376 3.34 10.89 -21.80
CA ASP A 376 3.34 9.44 -21.68
C ASP A 376 3.41 8.77 -23.06
N LEU A 377 4.19 7.70 -23.14
CA LEU A 377 4.11 6.74 -24.23
C LEU A 377 2.95 5.78 -23.96
N ALA A 378 2.14 5.49 -24.98
CA ALA A 378 0.97 4.63 -24.86
C ALA A 378 0.85 3.62 -26.00
N LEU A 379 0.36 2.42 -25.66
CA LEU A 379 0.03 1.37 -26.61
C LEU A 379 -1.21 1.74 -27.43
N CYS A 380 -2.27 2.16 -26.72
CA CYS A 380 -3.55 2.52 -27.30
C CYS A 380 -3.70 4.04 -27.39
N ASP A 381 -4.35 4.50 -28.48
CA ASP A 381 -4.72 5.89 -28.67
C ASP A 381 -6.07 6.23 -27.98
N ASP A 382 -6.78 5.23 -27.46
CA ASP A 382 -8.00 5.43 -26.67
C ASP A 382 -7.76 6.30 -25.42
N PRO A 383 -8.73 7.14 -25.04
CA PRO A 383 -8.65 7.89 -23.80
C PRO A 383 -8.68 6.94 -22.60
N LYS A 384 -7.84 7.24 -21.59
CA LYS A 384 -7.79 6.48 -20.32
C LYS A 384 -9.14 6.38 -19.62
N LYS A 385 -9.95 7.44 -19.70
CA LYS A 385 -11.33 7.44 -19.21
C LYS A 385 -12.24 7.13 -20.39
N ASN A 386 -13.14 6.15 -20.23
CA ASN A 386 -14.15 5.92 -21.25
C ASN A 386 -14.99 7.19 -21.47
N THR A 387 -15.36 7.40 -22.74
CA THR A 387 -16.24 8.49 -23.17
C THR A 387 -17.69 8.24 -22.75
N LYS A 388 -17.98 7.09 -22.14
CA LYS A 388 -19.31 6.49 -21.90
C LYS A 388 -20.10 6.21 -23.18
N ASP A 389 -19.45 6.37 -24.32
CA ASP A 389 -19.99 6.05 -25.63
C ASP A 389 -19.55 4.63 -26.00
N TRP A 390 -20.51 3.83 -26.46
CA TRP A 390 -20.31 2.42 -26.75
C TRP A 390 -20.16 2.23 -28.25
N GLN A 391 -18.94 1.97 -28.69
CA GLN A 391 -18.55 1.99 -30.11
C GLN A 391 -18.25 0.57 -30.61
N GLU A 392 -18.28 0.36 -31.91
CA GLU A 392 -17.86 -0.91 -32.50
C GLU A 392 -16.36 -1.15 -32.25
N PRO A 393 -15.95 -2.34 -31.79
CA PRO A 393 -14.55 -2.68 -31.65
C PRO A 393 -13.83 -2.67 -33.00
N VAL A 394 -12.60 -2.18 -33.00
CA VAL A 394 -11.72 -2.15 -34.18
C VAL A 394 -10.69 -3.24 -34.03
N TYR A 395 -10.60 -4.12 -35.03
CA TYR A 395 -9.68 -5.27 -35.02
C TYR A 395 -8.61 -5.20 -36.13
N THR A 396 -8.78 -4.34 -37.13
CA THR A 396 -7.87 -4.19 -38.27
C THR A 396 -7.02 -2.93 -38.16
N ASP A 397 -5.98 -2.84 -38.99
CA ASP A 397 -5.07 -1.69 -39.07
C ASP A 397 -5.72 -0.44 -39.75
N ASP A 398 -6.96 -0.55 -40.25
CA ASP A 398 -7.64 0.45 -41.08
C ASP A 398 -8.11 1.71 -40.33
#